data_AF-A0A1Y3BFZ7-F1
#
_entry.id   AF-A0A1Y3BFZ7-F1
#
_cell.length_a   1.000
_cell.length_b   1.000
_cell.length_c   1.000
_cell.angle_alpha   90.00
_cell.angle_beta   90.00
_cell.angle_gamma   90.00
#
_symmetry.space_group_name_H-M   'P 1'
#
loop_
_entity.id
_entity.type
_entity.pdbx_description
1 polymer ?
#
loop_
_entity_poly.entity_id
_entity_poly.type
_entity_poly.pdbx_seq_one_letter_code
_entity_poly.pdbx_strand_id
1 'polypeptide(L)'
;MISTQSAISYESCPMIVIIGATGCGKTKLSLELAEHYKNAEIISADSMQIYKGLDIATNKASPAERAKIAHHLIDMIDPFKQFTVLDFQKLALKS
;
A
#
# COMPACT_ATOMS: atom_id res chain seq x y z
N MET A 1 13.61 11.39 -43.85
CA MET A 1 12.78 11.80 -42.70
C MET A 1 13.09 10.84 -41.57
N ILE A 2 13.85 11.26 -40.57
CA ILE A 2 14.17 10.43 -39.40
C ILE A 2 13.04 10.68 -38.41
N SER A 3 12.26 9.64 -38.11
CA SER A 3 11.17 9.67 -37.13
C SER A 3 11.78 9.86 -35.74
N THR A 4 11.53 11.01 -35.13
CA THR A 4 11.91 11.30 -33.75
C THR A 4 11.16 10.37 -32.82
N GLN A 5 11.87 9.52 -32.07
CA GLN A 5 11.29 8.83 -30.92
C GLN A 5 10.94 9.88 -29.88
N SER A 6 9.64 10.02 -29.59
CA SER A 6 9.14 10.82 -28.48
C SER A 6 9.69 10.24 -27.17
N ALA A 7 10.40 11.07 -26.40
CA ALA A 7 10.84 10.68 -25.06
C ALA A 7 9.60 10.37 -24.21
N ILE A 8 9.53 9.14 -23.67
CA ILE A 8 8.51 8.77 -22.68
C ILE A 8 8.83 9.57 -21.42
N SER A 9 8.03 10.59 -21.13
CA SER A 9 8.07 11.29 -19.85
C SER A 9 7.48 10.36 -18.78
N TYR A 10 8.33 9.81 -17.92
CA TYR A 10 7.87 9.17 -16.69
C TYR A 10 7.45 10.28 -15.73
N GLU A 11 6.15 10.45 -15.53
CA GLU A 11 5.67 11.19 -14.37
C GLU A 11 6.13 10.44 -13.12
N SER A 12 7.12 10.99 -12.41
CA SER A 12 7.58 10.41 -11.16
C SER A 12 6.56 10.74 -10.08
N CYS A 13 5.73 9.76 -9.71
CA CYS A 13 4.94 9.86 -8.48
C CYS A 13 5.90 9.70 -7.28
N PRO A 14 6.05 10.72 -6.41
CA PRO A 14 6.93 10.60 -5.25
C PRO A 14 6.42 9.49 -4.32
N MET A 15 7.31 8.57 -3.96
CA MET A 15 6.99 7.41 -3.11
C MET A 15 7.75 7.48 -1.79
N ILE A 16 7.04 7.27 -0.69
CA ILE A 16 7.63 7.12 0.66
C ILE A 16 7.51 5.65 1.07
N VAL A 17 8.62 5.07 1.52
CA VAL A 17 8.66 3.68 2.00
C VAL A 17 8.94 3.68 3.50
N ILE A 18 8.02 3.12 4.28
CA ILE A 18 8.13 3.03 5.75
C ILE A 18 8.41 1.58 6.15
N ILE A 19 9.66 1.31 6.51
CA ILE A 19 10.12 -0.02 6.97
C ILE A 19 10.49 -0.02 8.44
N GLY A 20 10.35 -1.19 9.09
CA GLY A 20 10.68 -1.37 10.49
C GLY A 20 10.00 -2.59 11.12
N ALA A 21 10.40 -2.96 12.32
CA ALA A 21 9.83 -4.11 13.03
C ALA A 21 8.35 -3.93 13.39
N THR A 22 7.65 -5.03 13.63
CA THR A 22 6.25 -5.02 14.08
C THR A 22 6.12 -4.30 15.42
N GLY A 23 5.11 -3.46 15.57
CA GLY A 23 4.90 -2.67 16.79
C GLY A 23 5.64 -1.33 16.86
N CYS A 24 6.54 -1.01 15.93
CA CYS A 24 7.29 0.27 15.93
C CYS A 24 6.47 1.50 15.49
N GLY A 25 5.15 1.39 15.33
CA GLY A 25 4.28 2.53 14.98
C GLY A 25 4.20 2.90 13.49
N LYS A 26 4.62 2.01 12.57
CA LYS A 26 4.60 2.27 11.12
C LYS A 26 3.23 2.72 10.59
N THR A 27 2.16 2.02 11.00
CA THR A 27 0.78 2.35 10.59
C THR A 27 0.37 3.74 11.05
N LYS A 28 0.76 4.13 12.28
CA LYS A 28 0.50 5.48 12.79
C LYS A 28 1.22 6.53 11.95
N LEU A 29 2.51 6.31 11.68
CA LEU A 29 3.31 7.22 10.85
C LEU A 29 2.77 7.33 9.42
N SER A 30 2.33 6.23 8.80
CA SER A 30 1.76 6.28 7.45
C SER A 30 0.47 7.11 7.40
N LEU A 31 -0.38 7.01 8.42
CA LEU A 31 -1.61 7.81 8.51
C LEU A 31 -1.28 9.29 8.70
N GLU A 32 -0.37 9.64 9.61
CA GLU A 32 0.05 11.03 9.86
C GLU A 32 0.65 11.67 8.60
N LEU A 33 1.50 10.93 7.86
CA LEU A 33 2.05 11.41 6.60
C LEU A 33 0.98 11.57 5.52
N ALA A 34 0.03 10.64 5.43
CA ALA A 34 -1.04 10.72 4.45
C ALA A 34 -2.07 11.83 4.75
N GLU A 35 -2.28 12.18 6.02
CA GLU A 35 -3.06 13.37 6.39
C GLU A 35 -2.29 14.68 6.07
N HIS A 36 -0.96 14.66 6.11
CA HIS A 36 -0.12 15.81 5.81
C HIS A 36 -0.01 16.10 4.30
N TYR A 37 0.15 15.06 3.48
CA TYR A 37 0.28 15.21 2.03
C TYR A 37 -1.06 15.07 1.32
N LYS A 38 -1.44 16.07 0.50
CA LYS A 38 -2.68 16.01 -0.30
C LYS A 38 -2.64 14.85 -1.29
N ASN A 39 -3.71 14.06 -1.34
CA ASN A 39 -3.89 12.91 -2.22
C ASN A 39 -2.90 11.76 -2.00
N ALA A 40 -2.34 11.64 -0.79
CA ALA A 40 -1.55 10.47 -0.45
C ALA A 40 -2.44 9.24 -0.27
N GLU A 41 -1.93 8.11 -0.74
CA GLU A 41 -2.57 6.80 -0.61
C GLU A 41 -1.58 5.84 0.05
N ILE A 42 -2.10 4.83 0.75
CA ILE A 42 -1.29 3.87 1.51
C ILE A 42 -1.37 2.51 0.83
N ILE A 43 -0.22 1.94 0.46
CA ILE A 43 -0.12 0.55 0.01
C ILE A 43 0.46 -0.28 1.15
N SER A 44 -0.31 -1.24 1.67
CA SER A 44 0.22 -2.16 2.69
C SER A 44 1.22 -3.14 2.06
N ALA A 45 2.43 -3.16 2.60
CA ALA A 45 3.49 -4.12 2.23
C ALA A 45 3.66 -5.25 3.28
N ASP A 46 2.65 -5.46 4.13
CA ASP A 46 2.63 -6.54 5.12
C ASP A 46 1.92 -7.78 4.55
N SER A 47 2.59 -8.94 4.61
CA SER A 47 2.10 -10.18 4.01
C SER A 47 0.86 -10.76 4.71
N MET A 48 0.56 -10.33 5.94
CA MET A 48 -0.57 -10.83 6.73
C MET A 48 -1.78 -9.90 6.64
N GLN A 49 -1.58 -8.58 6.50
CA GLN A 49 -2.69 -7.62 6.44
C GLN A 49 -3.57 -7.74 5.18
N ILE A 50 -3.07 -8.38 4.11
CA ILE A 50 -3.83 -8.66 2.89
C ILE A 50 -5.06 -9.57 3.14
N TYR A 51 -5.05 -10.35 4.22
CA TYR A 51 -6.07 -11.37 4.51
C TYR A 51 -7.29 -10.82 5.24
N LYS A 52 -8.46 -11.33 4.88
CA LYS A 52 -9.75 -10.89 5.42
C LYS A 52 -9.96 -11.26 6.88
N GLY A 53 -10.52 -10.33 7.66
CA GLY A 53 -11.02 -10.59 9.02
C GLY A 53 -9.96 -10.84 10.11
N LEU A 54 -8.67 -10.76 9.80
CA LEU A 54 -7.58 -10.95 10.76
C LEU A 54 -7.12 -9.64 11.43
N ASP A 55 -8.02 -8.67 11.59
CA ASP A 55 -7.67 -7.26 11.87
C ASP A 55 -6.84 -7.06 13.16
N ILE A 56 -7.24 -7.73 14.25
CA ILE A 56 -6.56 -7.64 15.55
C ILE A 56 -5.20 -8.34 15.49
N ALA A 57 -5.15 -9.55 14.93
CA ALA A 57 -3.93 -10.36 14.88
C ALA A 57 -2.84 -9.73 13.99
N THR A 58 -3.25 -9.02 12.93
CA THR A 58 -2.33 -8.40 11.98
C THR A 58 -2.19 -6.89 12.18
N ASN A 59 -2.74 -6.35 13.27
CA ASN A 59 -2.65 -4.93 13.64
C ASN A 59 -3.01 -3.98 12.47
N LYS A 60 -4.13 -4.26 11.80
CA LYS A 60 -4.62 -3.41 10.69
C LYS A 60 -5.07 -2.05 11.20
N ALA A 61 -4.96 -1.04 10.34
CA ALA A 61 -5.65 0.22 10.56
C ALA A 61 -7.16 -0.04 10.71
N SER A 62 -7.77 0.65 11.68
CA SER A 62 -9.20 0.53 11.97
C SER A 62 -10.05 0.93 10.75
N PRO A 63 -11.30 0.46 10.65
CA PRO A 63 -12.20 0.89 9.57
C PRO A 63 -12.36 2.42 9.49
N ALA A 64 -12.35 3.12 10.63
CA ALA A 64 -12.44 4.57 10.67
C ALA A 64 -11.20 5.28 10.11
N GLU A 65 -10.00 4.74 10.35
CA GLU A 65 -8.76 5.24 9.75
C GLU A 65 -8.70 4.95 8.25
N ARG A 66 -9.08 3.73 7.84
CA ARG A 66 -9.14 3.32 6.44
C ARG A 66 -10.18 4.10 5.61
N ALA A 67 -11.21 4.66 6.26
CA ALA A 67 -12.21 5.50 5.59
C ALA A 67 -11.69 6.90 5.24
N LYS A 68 -10.64 7.37 5.92
CA LYS A 68 -10.08 8.73 5.72
C LYS A 68 -9.08 8.79 4.56
N ILE A 69 -8.34 7.70 4.35
CA ILE A 69 -7.22 7.61 3.40
C ILE A 69 -7.38 6.32 2.60
N ALA A 70 -7.19 6.37 1.29
CA ALA A 70 -7.22 5.16 0.47
C ALA A 70 -6.13 4.18 0.92
N HIS A 71 -6.55 2.95 1.26
CA HIS A 71 -5.65 1.86 1.62
C HIS A 71 -5.78 0.73 0.61
N HIS A 72 -4.64 0.36 0.02
CA HIS A 72 -4.52 -0.76 -0.90
C HIS A 72 -3.89 -1.96 -0.22
N LEU A 73 -4.14 -3.14 -0.79
CA LEU A 73 -3.51 -4.40 -0.36
C LEU A 73 -3.77 -4.77 1.10
N ILE A 74 -4.94 -4.41 1.60
CA ILE A 74 -5.42 -4.74 2.93
C ILE A 74 -6.79 -5.40 2.82
N ASP A 75 -7.02 -6.50 3.56
CA ASP A 75 -8.35 -7.09 3.69
C ASP A 75 -8.99 -7.56 2.36
N MET A 76 -8.17 -8.02 1.40
CA MET A 76 -8.57 -8.35 0.03
C MET A 76 -8.77 -9.84 -0.22
N ILE A 77 -8.00 -10.70 0.46
CA ILE A 77 -7.88 -12.12 0.13
C ILE A 77 -8.44 -12.99 1.27
N ASP A 78 -9.07 -14.11 0.92
CA ASP A 78 -9.50 -15.10 1.91
C ASP A 78 -8.28 -15.73 2.63
N PRO A 79 -8.30 -15.88 3.97
CA PRO A 79 -7.18 -16.43 4.73
C PRO A 79 -6.68 -17.81 4.28
N PHE A 80 -7.52 -18.61 3.61
CA PHE A 80 -7.15 -19.94 3.13
C PHE A 80 -6.57 -19.92 1.71
N LYS A 81 -6.42 -18.75 1.09
CA LYS A 81 -5.79 -18.61 -0.22
C LYS A 81 -4.32 -18.22 -0.10
N GLN A 82 -3.50 -18.80 -0.96
CA GLN A 82 -2.10 -18.41 -1.04
C GLN A 82 -1.96 -17.03 -1.68
N PHE A 83 -1.03 -16.23 -1.15
CA PHE A 83 -0.61 -14.96 -1.71
C PHE A 83 0.91 -14.91 -1.80
N THR A 84 1.45 -14.55 -2.96
CA THR A 84 2.89 -14.59 -3.23
C THR A 84 3.46 -13.18 -3.43
N VAL A 85 4.79 -13.07 -3.38
CA VAL A 85 5.49 -11.82 -3.69
C VAL A 85 5.23 -11.34 -5.12
N LEU A 86 4.98 -12.26 -6.07
CA LEU A 86 4.63 -11.92 -7.45
C LEU A 86 3.23 -11.31 -7.54
N ASP A 87 2.29 -11.80 -6.72
CA ASP A 87 0.95 -11.24 -6.64
C ASP A 87 0.99 -9.83 -6.03
N PHE A 88 1.76 -9.66 -4.94
CA PHE A 88 2.03 -8.35 -4.34
C PHE A 88 2.59 -7.37 -5.37
N GLN A 89 3.66 -7.74 -6.07
CA GLN A 89 4.29 -6.87 -7.08
C GLN A 89 3.27 -6.43 -8.15
N LYS A 90 2.48 -7.38 -8.68
CA LYS A 90 1.49 -7.09 -9.73
C LYS A 90 0.38 -6.16 -9.26
N LEU A 91 -0.07 -6.29 -8.01
CA LEU A 91 -1.15 -5.46 -7.47
C LEU A 91 -0.62 -4.08 -7.03
N ALA A 92 0.56 -4.03 -6.40
CA ALA A 92 1.18 -2.79 -5.96
C ALA A 92 1.53 -1.86 -7.13
N LEU A 93 1.98 -2.41 -8.28
CA LEU A 93 2.26 -1.62 -9.49
C LEU A 93 1.00 -1.09 -10.20
N LYS A 94 -0.19 -1.53 -9.78
CA LYS A 94 -1.49 -1.09 -10.33
C LYS A 94 -2.28 -0.21 -9.38
N SER A 95 -1.81 -0.08 -8.14
CA SER A 95 -2.39 0.79 -7.13
C SER A 95 -1.92 2.21 -7.39
#